data_AF-A0BWU0-F1
#
_entry.id   AF-A0BWU0-F1
#
_cell.length_a   1.000
_cell.length_b   1.000
_cell.length_c   1.000
_cell.angle_alpha   90.00
_cell.angle_beta   90.00
_cell.angle_gamma   90.00
#
_symmetry.space_group_name_H-M   'P 1'
#
loop_
_entity.id
_entity.type
_entity.pdbx_description
1 polymer ?
#
loop_
_entity_poly.entity_id
_entity_poly.type
_entity_poly.pdbx_seq_one_letter_code
_entity_poly.pdbx_strand_id
1 'polypeptide(L)'
;MFAFYSDLIDKSYCPFPKLGTSQSYVNDVNTKKENIKQYKIPSKKYNVITDEQRNSLIKMITEDGISIKNASEKCSIKLSTAKAILKVFKTSGRVGKKQCRQRKAGTKRKIGNGRVDLMMEIRKRLPKIGFKQISQYLCFATQQQFGKPVKEEQE
;
A
#
# COMPACT_ATOMS: atom_id res chain seq x y z
N MET A 1 -10.64 -40.74 -22.93
CA MET A 1 -9.91 -39.99 -21.87
C MET A 1 -9.12 -38.87 -22.52
N PHE A 2 -9.68 -37.68 -22.64
CA PHE A 2 -8.98 -36.38 -22.74
C PHE A 2 -10.09 -35.32 -22.82
N ALA A 3 -10.45 -34.73 -21.69
CA ALA A 3 -11.34 -33.59 -21.65
C ALA A 3 -10.50 -32.36 -21.28
N PHE A 4 -10.30 -31.52 -22.29
CA PHE A 4 -9.79 -30.16 -22.20
C PHE A 4 -10.68 -29.35 -21.25
N TYR A 5 -10.16 -28.95 -20.08
CA TYR A 5 -10.71 -27.81 -19.35
C TYR A 5 -10.10 -26.53 -19.93
N SER A 6 -10.59 -26.16 -21.10
CA SER A 6 -10.58 -24.78 -21.58
C SER A 6 -12.01 -24.32 -21.45
N ASP A 7 -12.24 -23.39 -20.52
CA ASP A 7 -13.42 -22.53 -20.36
C ASP A 7 -13.78 -22.40 -18.88
N LEU A 8 -13.11 -21.46 -18.21
CA LEU A 8 -13.77 -20.43 -17.39
C LEU A 8 -12.70 -19.38 -17.04
N ILE A 9 -12.29 -18.64 -18.06
CA ILE A 9 -11.70 -17.32 -17.85
C ILE A 9 -12.88 -16.42 -17.47
N ASP A 10 -13.23 -16.43 -16.20
CA ASP A 10 -14.14 -15.42 -15.67
C ASP A 10 -13.32 -14.15 -15.43
N LYS A 11 -13.17 -13.36 -16.51
CA LYS A 11 -12.70 -11.97 -16.51
C LYS A 11 -13.75 -11.10 -15.84
N SER A 12 -14.05 -11.32 -14.57
CA SER A 12 -14.65 -10.30 -13.72
C SER A 12 -13.52 -9.45 -13.13
N TYR A 13 -13.20 -8.41 -13.90
CA TYR A 13 -12.60 -7.17 -13.41
C TYR A 13 -13.06 -6.89 -11.97
N CYS A 14 -12.18 -6.94 -10.98
CA CYS A 14 -12.48 -6.36 -9.68
C CYS A 14 -12.40 -4.83 -9.87
N PRO A 15 -13.52 -4.08 -9.87
CA PRO A 15 -13.40 -2.64 -9.81
C PRO A 15 -12.82 -2.34 -8.44
N PHE A 16 -11.72 -1.58 -8.43
CA PHE A 16 -11.19 -0.96 -7.22
C PHE A 16 -12.37 -0.48 -6.34
N PRO A 17 -12.43 -0.82 -5.05
CA PRO A 17 -13.37 -0.16 -4.17
C PRO A 17 -13.04 1.33 -4.24
N LYS A 18 -13.93 2.11 -4.85
CA LYS A 18 -13.85 3.57 -4.87
C LYS A 18 -13.66 4.00 -3.43
N LEU A 19 -12.59 4.76 -3.18
CA LEU A 19 -12.35 5.45 -1.92
C LEU A 19 -13.66 6.10 -1.49
N GLY A 20 -14.30 5.50 -0.49
CA GLY A 20 -15.39 6.13 0.23
C GLY A 20 -14.82 7.41 0.82
N THR A 21 -15.36 8.52 0.33
CA THR A 21 -15.18 9.87 0.81
C THR A 21 -15.06 9.86 2.33
N SER A 22 -13.93 10.34 2.83
CA SER A 22 -13.77 10.72 4.23
C SER A 22 -14.92 11.64 4.60
N GLN A 23 -15.88 11.13 5.35
CA GLN A 23 -16.94 11.92 5.95
C GLN A 23 -16.26 12.83 6.96
N SER A 24 -16.01 14.07 6.53
CA SER A 24 -15.45 15.13 7.37
C SER A 24 -16.49 15.45 8.43
N TYR A 25 -16.26 15.00 9.65
CA TYR A 25 -16.89 15.62 10.81
C TYR A 25 -16.38 17.06 10.88
N VAL A 26 -17.25 18.00 10.53
CA VAL A 26 -17.14 19.40 10.96
C VAL A 26 -17.35 19.39 12.48
N ASN A 27 -16.30 19.73 13.22
CA ASN A 27 -16.44 20.08 14.62
C ASN A 27 -16.20 21.59 14.74
N ASP A 28 -17.26 22.28 15.15
CA ASP A 28 -17.26 23.70 15.47
C ASP A 28 -16.14 24.08 16.42
N VAL A 29 -15.50 25.19 16.09
CA VAL A 29 -14.47 25.84 16.90
C VAL A 29 -15.15 26.47 18.10
N ASN A 30 -14.98 25.87 19.28
CA ASN A 30 -15.13 26.61 20.53
C ASN A 30 -13.90 26.41 21.40
N THR A 31 -13.01 27.39 21.29
CA THR A 31 -11.77 27.55 22.05
C THR A 31 -12.04 27.65 23.55
N LYS A 32 -11.71 26.59 24.29
CA LYS A 32 -11.25 26.70 25.68
C LYS A 32 -9.87 26.06 25.76
N LYS A 33 -8.86 26.89 26.04
CA LYS A 33 -7.48 26.46 26.31
C LYS A 33 -7.44 25.76 27.66
N GLU A 34 -7.79 24.48 27.66
CA GLU A 34 -7.62 23.63 28.84
C GLU A 34 -6.24 22.96 28.79
N ASN A 35 -5.59 22.92 29.95
CA ASN A 35 -4.25 22.39 30.17
C ASN A 35 -4.20 20.91 29.75
N ILE A 36 -3.71 20.62 28.54
CA ILE A 36 -3.61 19.26 28.01
C ILE A 36 -2.50 18.52 28.76
N LYS A 37 -2.87 17.82 29.84
CA LYS A 37 -2.04 16.79 30.46
C LYS A 37 -1.66 15.79 29.36
N GLN A 38 -0.35 15.63 29.07
CA GLN A 38 0.14 14.69 28.07
C GLN A 38 -0.23 13.25 28.45
N TYR A 39 -1.35 12.75 27.93
CA TYR A 39 -1.73 11.35 28.03
C TYR A 39 -0.84 10.53 27.08
N LYS A 40 0.11 9.77 27.65
CA LYS A 40 0.85 8.75 26.90
C LYS A 40 -0.14 7.65 26.48
N ILE A 41 -0.54 7.66 25.22
CA ILE A 41 -1.36 6.59 24.64
C ILE A 41 -0.55 5.28 24.71
N PRO A 42 -1.02 4.24 25.41
CA PRO A 42 -0.30 2.97 25.48
C PRO A 42 -0.20 2.35 24.09
N SER A 43 1.02 2.17 23.60
CA SER A 43 1.26 1.53 22.30
C SER A 43 0.81 0.07 22.36
N LYS A 44 -0.16 -0.31 21.52
CA LYS A 44 -0.58 -1.71 21.39
C LYS A 44 0.59 -2.54 20.86
N LYS A 45 1.10 -3.46 21.68
CA LYS A 45 2.14 -4.41 21.27
C LYS A 45 1.47 -5.58 20.55
N TYR A 46 2.06 -6.01 19.43
CA TYR A 46 1.59 -7.20 18.71
C TYR A 46 1.94 -8.46 19.50
N ASN A 47 1.08 -9.48 19.39
CA ASN A 47 1.42 -10.80 19.93
C ASN A 47 2.59 -11.38 19.12
N VAL A 48 3.65 -11.79 19.81
CA VAL A 48 4.87 -12.34 19.18
C VAL A 48 4.71 -13.84 19.07
N ILE A 49 4.79 -14.37 17.85
CA ILE A 49 4.69 -15.80 17.58
C ILE A 49 6.09 -16.41 17.70
N THR A 50 6.21 -17.43 18.54
CA THR A 50 7.46 -18.18 18.77
C THR A 50 7.80 -19.07 17.59
N ASP A 51 9.08 -19.43 17.43
CA ASP A 51 9.48 -20.32 16.35
C ASP A 51 8.92 -21.74 16.52
N GLU A 52 8.73 -22.20 17.76
CA GLU A 52 8.05 -23.46 18.09
C GLU A 52 6.63 -23.50 17.55
N GLN A 53 5.84 -22.43 17.78
CA GLN A 53 4.49 -22.31 17.24
C GLN A 53 4.46 -22.39 15.71
N ARG A 54 5.46 -21.81 15.04
CA ARG A 54 5.56 -21.91 13.57
C ARG A 54 5.91 -23.32 13.12
N ASN A 55 6.84 -23.98 13.80
CA ASN A 55 7.25 -25.35 13.50
C ASN A 55 6.07 -26.31 13.67
N SER A 56 5.35 -26.24 14.80
CA SER A 56 4.18 -27.08 15.06
C SER A 56 3.06 -26.83 14.04
N LEU A 57 2.81 -25.57 13.68
CA LEU A 57 1.84 -25.23 12.64
C LEU A 57 2.20 -25.87 11.30
N ILE A 58 3.46 -25.76 10.88
CA ILE A 58 3.93 -26.29 9.60
C ILE A 58 3.83 -27.83 9.60
N LYS A 59 4.33 -28.49 10.65
CA LYS A 59 4.26 -29.94 10.80
C LYS A 59 2.83 -30.46 10.68
N MET A 60 1.88 -29.88 11.41
CA MET A 60 0.47 -30.29 11.31
C MET A 60 -0.13 -30.14 9.90
N ILE A 61 0.32 -29.15 9.13
CA ILE A 61 -0.20 -28.93 7.78
C ILE A 61 0.49 -29.87 6.78
N THR A 62 1.79 -30.11 6.92
CA THR A 62 2.58 -30.88 5.95
C THR A 62 2.61 -32.38 6.22
N GLU A 63 2.70 -32.77 7.49
CA GLU A 63 2.80 -34.16 7.94
C GLU A 63 1.40 -34.73 8.19
N ASP A 64 0.58 -34.04 8.98
CA ASP A 64 -0.76 -34.55 9.35
C ASP A 64 -1.86 -34.19 8.33
N GLY A 65 -1.57 -33.32 7.35
CA GLY A 65 -2.54 -32.90 6.32
C GLY A 65 -3.72 -32.07 6.86
N ILE A 66 -3.59 -31.48 8.05
CA ILE A 66 -4.67 -30.74 8.71
C ILE A 66 -4.92 -29.41 7.98
N SER A 67 -6.19 -29.01 7.86
CA SER A 67 -6.56 -27.69 7.33
C SER A 67 -5.94 -26.55 8.13
N ILE A 68 -5.50 -25.51 7.43
CA ILE A 68 -4.85 -24.32 8.01
C ILE A 68 -5.70 -23.71 9.13
N LYS A 69 -7.04 -23.72 8.98
CA LYS A 69 -7.95 -23.20 10.00
C LYS A 69 -7.79 -23.95 11.32
N ASN A 70 -7.92 -25.28 11.29
CA ASN A 70 -7.83 -26.14 12.46
C ASN A 70 -6.41 -26.11 13.07
N ALA A 71 -5.38 -26.11 12.24
CA ALA A 71 -3.99 -25.98 12.72
C ALA A 71 -3.75 -24.63 13.41
N SER A 72 -4.33 -23.54 12.90
CA SER A 72 -4.20 -22.20 13.49
C SER A 72 -4.88 -22.10 14.85
N GLU A 73 -6.05 -22.74 15.01
CA GLU A 73 -6.77 -22.82 16.28
C GLU A 73 -5.96 -23.62 17.32
N LYS A 74 -5.42 -24.78 16.93
CA LYS A 74 -4.56 -25.60 17.81
C LYS A 74 -3.30 -24.88 18.26
N CYS A 75 -2.65 -24.13 17.38
CA CYS A 75 -1.45 -23.35 17.73
C CYS A 75 -1.74 -21.99 18.37
N SER A 76 -3.02 -21.61 18.55
CA SER A 76 -3.42 -20.27 19.03
C SER A 76 -2.83 -19.12 18.18
N ILE A 77 -2.76 -19.30 16.86
CA ILE A 77 -2.25 -18.32 15.90
C ILE A 77 -3.43 -17.76 15.08
N LYS A 78 -3.45 -16.43 14.85
CA LYS A 78 -4.44 -15.82 13.95
C LYS A 78 -4.34 -16.43 12.55
N LEU A 79 -5.48 -16.71 11.93
CA LEU A 79 -5.55 -17.32 10.60
C LEU A 79 -4.76 -16.54 9.54
N SER A 80 -4.80 -15.20 9.57
CA SER A 80 -4.01 -14.35 8.67
C SER A 80 -2.52 -14.59 8.81
N THR A 81 -2.04 -14.75 10.04
CA THR A 81 -0.62 -15.02 10.31
C THR A 81 -0.24 -16.44 9.93
N ALA A 82 -1.09 -17.44 10.18
CA ALA A 82 -0.87 -18.82 9.74
C ALA A 82 -0.73 -18.91 8.22
N LYS A 83 -1.60 -18.21 7.46
CA LYS A 83 -1.48 -18.09 6.00
C LYS A 83 -0.16 -17.46 5.56
N ALA A 84 0.29 -16.42 6.26
CA ALA A 84 1.56 -15.75 5.97
C ALA A 84 2.76 -16.68 6.21
N ILE A 85 2.77 -17.41 7.34
CA ILE A 85 3.80 -18.38 7.69
C ILE A 85 3.88 -19.48 6.62
N LEU A 86 2.74 -20.09 6.27
CA LEU A 86 2.69 -21.14 5.26
C LEU A 86 3.15 -20.64 3.88
N LYS A 87 2.78 -19.41 3.50
CA LYS A 87 3.23 -18.80 2.23
C LYS A 87 4.76 -18.64 2.20
N VAL A 88 5.36 -18.17 3.29
CA VAL A 88 6.82 -18.02 3.40
C VAL A 88 7.50 -19.40 3.34
N PHE A 89 6.94 -20.40 4.02
CA PHE A 89 7.44 -21.76 3.99
C PHE A 89 7.39 -22.36 2.57
N LYS A 90 6.25 -22.25 1.87
CA LYS A 90 6.11 -22.76 0.50
C LYS A 90 7.03 -22.07 -0.52
N THR A 91 7.27 -20.77 -0.35
CA THR A 91 8.07 -19.99 -1.31
C THR A 91 9.57 -20.06 -1.07
N SER A 92 10.00 -20.21 0.18
CA SER A 92 11.41 -20.10 0.55
C SER A 92 11.96 -21.28 1.36
N GLY A 93 11.10 -22.21 1.78
CA GLY A 93 11.44 -23.30 2.69
C GLY A 93 11.73 -22.86 4.12
N ARG A 94 11.49 -21.58 4.46
CA ARG A 94 11.91 -20.99 5.75
C ARG A 94 10.77 -20.99 6.76
N VAL A 95 11.12 -21.28 8.01
CA VAL A 95 10.23 -21.13 9.18
C VAL A 95 10.54 -19.84 9.96
N GLY A 96 11.83 -19.57 10.17
CA GLY A 96 12.33 -18.46 10.97
C GLY A 96 12.75 -17.22 10.17
N LYS A 97 13.35 -16.26 10.89
CA LYS A 97 13.91 -15.02 10.31
C LYS A 97 14.94 -15.33 9.23
N LYS A 98 15.09 -14.39 8.27
CA LYS A 98 16.13 -14.46 7.24
C LYS A 98 17.51 -14.17 7.84
N GLN A 99 18.41 -15.15 7.82
CA GLN A 99 19.76 -15.04 8.41
C GLN A 99 20.57 -13.89 7.78
N CYS A 100 20.64 -13.85 6.45
CA CYS A 100 21.32 -12.77 5.73
C CYS A 100 20.44 -12.22 4.60
N ARG A 101 20.31 -10.89 4.55
CA ARG A 101 19.77 -10.20 3.38
C ARG A 101 20.92 -9.94 2.42
N GLN A 102 20.95 -10.67 1.30
CA GLN A 102 21.76 -10.23 0.17
C GLN A 102 21.23 -8.86 -0.26
N ARG A 103 22.01 -7.82 0.03
CA ARG A 103 21.77 -6.50 -0.55
C ARG A 103 22.07 -6.70 -2.03
N LYS A 104 21.08 -6.50 -2.91
CA LYS A 104 21.37 -6.33 -4.33
C LYS A 104 22.40 -5.20 -4.38
N ALA A 105 23.59 -5.50 -4.89
CA ALA A 105 24.60 -4.47 -5.13
C ALA A 105 23.86 -3.39 -5.90
N GLY A 106 23.75 -2.20 -5.32
CA GLY A 106 23.01 -1.11 -5.95
C GLY A 106 23.57 -0.99 -7.34
N THR A 107 22.73 -1.13 -8.36
CA THR A 107 23.15 -0.94 -9.74
C THR A 107 23.78 0.44 -9.77
N LYS A 108 25.11 0.50 -9.82
CA LYS A 108 25.82 1.72 -10.14
C LYS A 108 25.43 1.97 -11.59
N ARG A 109 24.26 2.58 -11.79
CA ARG A 109 23.90 3.17 -13.06
C ARG A 109 25.11 4.04 -13.36
N LYS A 110 25.90 3.69 -14.38
CA LYS A 110 26.89 4.60 -14.93
C LYS A 110 26.06 5.83 -15.30
N ILE A 111 26.10 6.85 -14.47
CA ILE A 111 25.45 8.12 -14.78
C ILE A 111 26.26 8.58 -15.99
N GLY A 112 25.67 8.47 -17.19
CA GLY A 112 26.18 9.19 -18.34
C GLY A 112 26.10 10.66 -17.95
N ASN A 113 27.27 11.30 -17.82
CA ASN A 113 27.53 12.65 -17.29
C ASN A 113 26.88 13.80 -18.11
N GLY A 114 25.70 13.62 -18.70
CA GLY A 114 25.11 14.65 -19.57
C GLY A 114 23.61 14.90 -19.40
N ARG A 115 22.81 13.90 -19.02
CA ARG A 115 21.34 14.03 -19.10
C ARG A 115 20.65 14.31 -17.76
N VAL A 116 21.28 13.95 -16.63
CA VAL A 116 20.74 14.20 -15.29
C VAL A 116 20.94 15.66 -14.87
N ASP A 117 22.01 16.30 -15.37
CA ASP A 117 22.36 17.67 -15.02
C ASP A 117 21.42 18.69 -15.64
N LEU A 118 21.00 18.54 -16.90
CA LEU A 118 20.06 19.47 -17.53
C LEU A 118 18.71 19.53 -16.79
N MET A 119 18.17 18.37 -16.38
CA MET A 119 16.90 18.30 -15.65
C MET A 119 17.03 18.88 -14.22
N MET A 120 18.20 18.75 -13.60
CA MET A 120 18.50 19.34 -12.29
C MET A 120 18.72 20.85 -12.39
N GLU A 121 19.33 21.32 -13.48
CA GLU A 121 19.58 22.73 -13.78
C GLU A 121 18.27 23.46 -14.13
N ILE A 122 17.38 22.82 -14.90
CA ILE A 122 16.02 23.33 -15.14
C ILE A 122 15.26 23.50 -13.82
N ARG A 123 15.34 22.53 -12.89
CA ARG A 123 14.68 22.64 -11.56
C ARG A 123 15.21 23.79 -10.71
N LYS A 124 16.51 24.10 -10.79
CA LYS A 124 17.10 25.23 -10.05
C LYS A 124 16.62 26.58 -10.57
N ARG A 125 16.32 26.67 -11.87
CA ARG A 125 15.83 27.88 -12.54
C ARG A 125 14.34 28.14 -12.35
N LEU A 126 13.57 27.12 -11.97
CA LEU A 126 12.15 27.32 -11.68
C LEU A 126 11.98 28.08 -10.36
N PRO A 127 11.13 29.13 -10.31
CA PRO A 127 10.81 29.79 -9.06
C PRO A 127 10.21 28.76 -8.11
N LYS A 128 10.70 28.74 -6.86
CA LYS A 128 10.15 27.90 -5.79
C LYS A 128 8.81 28.50 -5.33
N ILE A 129 7.80 28.35 -6.18
CA ILE A 129 6.45 28.79 -5.92
C ILE A 129 5.95 27.95 -4.75
N GLY A 130 5.73 28.59 -3.60
CA GLY A 130 5.19 27.92 -2.43
C GLY A 130 3.81 27.35 -2.74
N PHE A 131 3.44 26.22 -2.11
CA PHE A 131 2.18 25.50 -2.33
C PHE A 131 0.92 26.40 -2.37
N LYS A 132 0.94 27.53 -1.66
CA LYS A 132 -0.16 28.51 -1.62
C LYS A 132 -0.41 29.23 -2.96
N GLN A 133 0.63 29.51 -3.74
CA GLN A 133 0.52 30.21 -5.02
C GLN A 133 0.03 29.27 -6.14
N ILE A 134 0.39 27.98 -6.09
CA ILE A 134 -0.11 26.96 -7.05
C ILE A 134 -1.63 26.79 -6.94
N SER A 135 -2.17 26.80 -5.71
CA SER A 135 -3.61 26.74 -5.46
C SER A 135 -4.38 27.91 -6.08
N GLN A 136 -3.79 29.11 -6.09
CA GLN A 136 -4.45 30.31 -6.64
C GLN A 136 -4.46 30.28 -8.18
N TYR A 137 -3.38 29.83 -8.82
CA TYR A 137 -3.30 29.71 -10.28
C TYR A 137 -4.23 28.62 -10.86
N LEU A 138 -4.34 27.46 -10.20
CA LEU A 138 -5.25 26.40 -10.64
C LEU A 138 -6.73 26.80 -10.53
N CYS A 139 -7.08 27.61 -9.52
CA CYS A 139 -8.44 28.13 -9.33
C CYS A 139 -8.82 29.14 -10.43
N PHE A 140 -7.87 29.95 -10.90
CA PHE A 140 -8.09 30.93 -11.98
C PHE A 140 -8.18 30.28 -13.37
N ALA A 141 -7.40 29.23 -13.65
CA ALA A 141 -7.38 28.56 -14.96
C ALA A 141 -8.70 27.81 -15.27
N THR A 142 -9.40 27.32 -14.24
CA THR A 142 -10.71 26.68 -14.40
C THR A 142 -11.86 27.66 -14.72
N GLN A 143 -11.69 28.96 -14.46
CA GLN A 143 -12.73 29.96 -14.79
C GLN A 143 -12.70 30.40 -16.26
N GLN A 144 -11.59 30.20 -16.99
CA GLN A 144 -11.46 30.66 -18.38
C GLN A 144 -11.99 29.67 -19.43
N GLN A 145 -12.36 28.44 -19.06
CA GLN A 145 -12.77 27.38 -20.01
C GLN A 145 -14.29 27.16 -20.12
N PHE A 146 -15.12 27.98 -19.45
CA PHE A 146 -16.59 27.88 -19.53
C PHE A 146 -17.26 29.20 -19.96
N GLY A 147 -16.65 29.94 -20.89
CA GLY A 147 -17.19 31.21 -21.34
C GLY A 147 -16.83 31.55 -22.77
N LYS A 148 -17.43 30.84 -23.74
CA LYS A 148 -17.88 31.38 -25.04
C LYS A 148 -18.70 30.33 -25.79
N PRO A 149 -19.98 30.60 -26.11
CA PRO A 149 -20.77 29.73 -26.97
C PRO A 149 -20.23 29.79 -28.40
N VAL A 150 -20.04 28.61 -28.99
CA VAL A 150 -19.83 28.43 -30.43
C VAL A 150 -21.13 28.82 -31.12
N LYS A 151 -21.11 29.90 -31.90
CA LYS A 151 -22.16 30.15 -32.89
C LYS A 151 -21.82 29.29 -34.11
N GLU A 152 -22.63 28.26 -34.33
CA GLU A 152 -22.65 27.47 -35.55
C GLU A 152 -23.04 28.41 -36.70
N GLU A 153 -22.13 28.60 -37.65
CA GLU A 153 -22.49 28.98 -39.00
C GLU A 153 -22.96 27.71 -39.70
N GLN A 154 -24.24 27.65 -40.03
CA GLN A 154 -24.77 26.77 -41.06
C GLN A 154 -25.52 27.65 -42.08
N GLU A 155 -25.00 27.58 -43.31
CA GLU A 155 -25.62 27.76 -44.65
C GLU A 155 -26.70 28.84 -44.86
#